data_AF-A0A7K4DF44-F1
#
_entry.id   AF-A0A7K4DF44-F1
#
_cell.length_a   1.000
_cell.length_b   1.000
_cell.length_c   1.000
_cell.angle_alpha   90.00
_cell.angle_beta   90.00
_cell.angle_gamma   90.00
#
_symmetry.space_group_name_H-M   'P 1'
#
loop_
_entity.id
_entity.type
_entity.pdbx_description
1 polymer ?
#
loop_
_entity_poly.entity_id
_entity_poly.type
_entity_poly.pdbx_seq_one_letter_code
_entity_poly.pdbx_strand_id
1 'polypeptide(L)'
;YAAGFGTGNYVGMLVEERLAMGLSLIRIITPRDATDLINYLRAAGYGVTVLDAQGKQGPGKVIFSVIKRKNIRDVENAIHEFAPKAFYSVEDIRRAAEGTFPIVASSTPFRLNRGSRRGK
;
A
#
# COMPACT_ATOMS: atom_id res chain seq x y z
N TYR A 1 -22.50 29.17 5.07
CA TYR A 1 -22.78 27.77 4.70
C TYR A 1 -21.68 27.13 3.88
N ALA A 2 -21.33 27.65 2.69
CA ALA A 2 -20.27 27.05 1.85
C ALA A 2 -18.90 26.90 2.54
N ALA A 3 -18.48 27.91 3.32
CA ALA A 3 -17.21 27.86 4.05
C ALA A 3 -17.15 26.74 5.12
N GLY A 4 -18.23 26.54 5.89
CA GLY A 4 -18.30 25.48 6.89
C GLY A 4 -18.35 24.08 6.28
N PHE A 5 -19.06 23.92 5.15
CA PHE A 5 -19.09 22.67 4.41
C PHE A 5 -17.73 22.34 3.77
N GLY A 6 -17.03 23.34 3.22
CA GLY A 6 -15.68 23.19 2.68
C GLY A 6 -14.67 22.80 3.75
N THR A 7 -14.69 23.48 4.91
CA THR A 7 -13.80 23.15 6.04
C THR A 7 -14.10 21.76 6.60
N GLY A 8 -15.37 21.37 6.71
CA GLY A 8 -15.75 20.03 7.17
C GLY A 8 -15.23 18.92 6.26
N ASN A 9 -15.33 19.08 4.93
CA ASN A 9 -14.76 18.12 3.97
C ASN A 9 -13.23 18.06 4.06
N TYR A 10 -12.55 19.22 4.17
CA TYR A 10 -11.09 19.26 4.27
C TYR A 10 -10.57 18.57 5.55
N VAL A 11 -11.21 18.83 6.69
CA VAL A 11 -10.88 18.15 7.95
C VAL A 11 -11.21 16.65 7.86
N GLY A 12 -12.32 16.28 7.23
CA GLY A 12 -12.68 14.90 6.97
C GLY A 12 -11.62 14.16 6.16
N MET A 13 -11.15 14.76 5.07
CA MET A 13 -10.06 14.22 4.23
C MET A 13 -8.75 14.05 5.01
N LEU A 14 -8.37 15.02 5.85
CA LEU A 14 -7.17 14.92 6.68
C LEU A 14 -7.25 13.79 7.72
N VAL A 15 -8.43 13.59 8.30
CA VAL A 15 -8.68 12.49 9.25
C VAL A 15 -8.66 11.15 8.52
N GLU A 16 -9.27 11.07 7.34
CA GLU A 16 -9.26 9.88 6.48
C GLU A 16 -7.83 9.52 6.04
N GLU A 17 -7.02 10.50 5.61
CA GLU A 17 -5.60 10.29 5.32
C GLU A 17 -4.84 9.73 6.52
N ARG A 18 -5.08 10.28 7.72
CA ARG A 18 -4.45 9.80 8.96
C ARG A 18 -4.86 8.37 9.31
N LEU A 19 -6.12 8.00 9.11
CA LEU A 19 -6.63 6.64 9.34
C LEU A 19 -6.11 5.65 8.27
N ALA A 20 -5.92 6.12 7.04
CA ALA A 20 -5.36 5.35 5.93
C ALA A 20 -3.85 5.08 6.06
N MET A 21 -3.15 5.72 7.01
CA MET A 21 -1.73 5.47 7.29
C MET A 21 -1.43 4.17 8.04
N GLY A 22 -2.45 3.45 8.50
CA GLY A 22 -2.27 2.16 9.18
C GLY A 22 -1.47 1.16 8.33
N LEU A 23 -0.68 0.31 8.98
CA LEU A 23 0.03 -0.79 8.35
C LEU A 23 -0.80 -2.06 8.42
N SER A 24 -0.69 -2.89 7.38
CA SER A 24 -1.29 -4.20 7.32
C SER A 24 -0.26 -5.23 6.83
N LEU A 25 -0.31 -6.42 7.39
CA LEU A 25 0.43 -7.58 6.94
C LEU A 25 -0.44 -8.36 5.96
N ILE A 26 0.02 -8.56 4.74
CA ILE A 26 -0.56 -9.53 3.83
C ILE A 26 0.28 -10.80 3.87
N ARG A 27 -0.35 -11.92 4.22
CA ARG A 27 0.20 -13.26 4.07
C ARG A 27 -0.42 -13.91 2.84
N ILE A 28 0.40 -14.39 1.93
CA ILE A 28 0.00 -15.05 0.69
C ILE A 28 0.57 -16.47 0.70
N ILE A 29 -0.26 -17.45 0.41
CA ILE A 29 0.08 -18.87 0.39
C ILE A 29 -0.27 -19.40 -1.00
N THR A 30 0.72 -19.90 -1.74
CA THR A 30 0.52 -20.41 -3.10
C THR A 30 1.20 -21.76 -3.32
N PRO A 31 0.53 -22.73 -3.97
CA PRO A 31 1.11 -24.03 -4.29
C PRO A 31 1.97 -24.02 -5.56
N ARG A 32 2.11 -22.88 -6.24
CA ARG A 32 2.88 -22.75 -7.49
C ARG A 32 4.03 -21.76 -7.35
N ASP A 33 4.84 -21.69 -8.41
CA ASP A 33 5.81 -20.60 -8.57
C ASP A 33 5.13 -19.24 -8.36
N ALA A 34 5.78 -18.42 -7.55
CA ALA A 34 5.33 -17.10 -7.17
C ALA A 34 6.30 -16.01 -7.62
N THR A 35 7.28 -16.35 -8.48
CA THR A 35 8.36 -15.48 -8.91
C THR A 35 7.84 -14.16 -9.49
N ASP A 36 6.83 -14.21 -10.36
CA ASP A 36 6.25 -13.01 -10.97
C ASP A 36 5.58 -12.10 -9.94
N LEU A 37 4.80 -12.67 -9.03
CA LEU A 37 4.18 -11.93 -7.92
C LEU A 37 5.24 -11.31 -7.01
N ILE A 38 6.28 -12.06 -6.64
CA ILE A 38 7.38 -11.57 -5.79
C ILE A 38 8.12 -10.43 -6.47
N ASN A 39 8.41 -10.57 -7.76
CA ASN A 39 9.11 -9.56 -8.55
C ASN A 39 8.28 -8.29 -8.68
N TYR A 40 6.98 -8.42 -8.97
CA TYR A 40 6.06 -7.28 -9.00
C TYR A 40 6.05 -6.54 -7.65
N LEU A 41 5.87 -7.27 -6.55
CA LEU A 41 5.78 -6.65 -5.22
C LEU A 41 7.08 -5.92 -4.84
N ARG A 42 8.24 -6.50 -5.15
CA ARG A 42 9.55 -5.87 -4.93
C ARG A 42 9.74 -4.64 -5.82
N ALA A 43 9.37 -4.72 -7.11
CA ALA A 43 9.46 -3.61 -8.04
C ALA A 43 8.55 -2.44 -7.65
N ALA A 44 7.38 -2.74 -7.08
CA ALA A 44 6.46 -1.76 -6.50
C ALA A 44 6.96 -1.15 -5.17
N GLY A 45 8.10 -1.62 -4.64
CA GLY A 45 8.72 -1.10 -3.42
C GLY A 45 8.12 -1.65 -2.12
N TYR A 46 7.36 -2.75 -2.19
CA TYR A 46 6.88 -3.43 -0.98
C TYR A 46 7.97 -4.29 -0.34
N GLY A 47 8.03 -4.31 0.99
CA GLY A 47 8.89 -5.22 1.73
C GLY A 47 8.33 -6.65 1.65
N VAL A 48 9.08 -7.58 1.05
CA VAL A 48 8.64 -8.95 0.80
C VAL A 48 9.59 -9.95 1.45
N THR A 49 9.05 -10.80 2.32
CA THR A 49 9.73 -11.97 2.88
C THR A 49 9.11 -13.24 2.31
N VAL A 50 9.93 -14.18 1.84
CA VAL A 50 9.47 -15.41 1.20
C VAL A 50 9.99 -16.62 1.98
N LEU A 51 9.11 -17.58 2.23
CA LEU A 51 9.42 -18.84 2.90
C LEU A 51 8.98 -19.99 2.00
N ASP A 52 9.80 -21.05 1.98
CA ASP A 52 9.40 -22.34 1.44
C ASP A 52 8.42 -23.02 2.39
N ALA A 53 7.34 -23.57 1.83
CA ALA A 53 6.30 -24.24 2.59
C ALA A 53 5.93 -25.58 1.95
N GLN A 54 5.38 -26.48 2.77
CA GLN A 54 4.82 -27.75 2.34
C GLN A 54 3.34 -27.77 2.71
N GLY A 55 2.47 -27.87 1.71
CA GLY A 55 1.03 -27.98 1.87
C GLY A 55 0.51 -29.36 1.49
N LYS A 56 -0.80 -29.54 1.62
CA LYS A 56 -1.49 -30.79 1.22
C LYS A 56 -1.27 -31.15 -0.25
N GLN A 57 -1.17 -30.15 -1.13
CA GLN A 57 -0.96 -30.36 -2.57
C GLN A 57 0.52 -30.47 -2.97
N GLY A 58 1.45 -30.43 -2.01
CA GLY A 58 2.89 -30.45 -2.29
C GLY A 58 3.63 -29.19 -1.84
N PRO A 59 4.84 -28.96 -2.38
CA PRO A 59 5.63 -27.76 -2.09
C PRO A 59 4.89 -26.50 -2.53
N GLY A 60 5.17 -25.40 -1.83
CA GLY A 60 4.60 -24.08 -2.13
C GLY A 60 5.42 -22.96 -1.50
N LYS A 61 4.90 -21.74 -1.57
CA LYS A 61 5.51 -20.56 -0.98
C LYS A 61 4.54 -19.88 -0.02
N VAL A 62 5.09 -19.36 1.07
CA VAL A 62 4.42 -18.38 1.92
C VAL A 62 5.15 -17.06 1.78
N ILE A 63 4.40 -16.02 1.43
CA ILE A 63 4.93 -14.67 1.20
C ILE A 63 4.30 -13.75 2.24
N PHE A 64 5.15 -13.00 2.92
CA PHE A 64 4.76 -11.94 3.84
C PHE A 64 5.10 -10.59 3.24
N SER A 65 4.14 -9.68 3.25
CA SER A 65 4.36 -8.29 2.84
C SER A 65 3.73 -7.33 3.84
N VAL A 66 4.53 -6.42 4.38
CA VAL A 66 4.05 -5.33 5.22
C VAL A 66 3.79 -4.13 4.33
N ILE A 67 2.53 -3.72 4.26
CA ILE A 67 2.08 -2.64 3.36
C ILE A 67 1.28 -1.59 4.12
N LYS A 68 1.11 -0.42 3.51
CA LYS A 68 0.13 0.56 3.96
C LYS A 68 -1.27 0.04 3.63
N ARG A 69 -2.24 0.26 4.52
CA ARG A 69 -3.63 -0.19 4.33
C ARG A 69 -4.23 0.31 3.02
N LYS A 70 -3.89 1.54 2.60
CA LYS A 70 -4.32 2.10 1.31
C LYS A 70 -3.81 1.33 0.08
N ASN A 71 -2.75 0.54 0.23
CA ASN A 71 -2.13 -0.25 -0.84
C ASN A 71 -2.65 -1.70 -0.91
N ILE A 72 -3.57 -2.11 -0.03
CA ILE A 72 -4.11 -3.49 -0.04
C ILE A 72 -4.69 -3.84 -1.41
N ARG A 73 -5.51 -2.97 -2.00
CA ARG A 73 -6.13 -3.21 -3.31
C ARG A 73 -5.13 -3.46 -4.43
N ASP A 74 -3.99 -2.76 -4.40
CA ASP A 74 -2.92 -2.93 -5.38
C ASP A 74 -2.31 -4.34 -5.29
N VAL A 75 -2.02 -4.79 -4.07
CA VAL A 75 -1.52 -6.15 -3.82
C VAL A 75 -2.57 -7.21 -4.13
N GLU A 76 -3.84 -6.98 -3.82
CA GLU A 76 -4.94 -7.89 -4.18
C GLU A 76 -5.03 -8.07 -5.70
N ASN A 77 -4.97 -6.98 -6.46
CA ASN A 77 -4.99 -7.04 -7.92
C ASN A 77 -3.81 -7.86 -8.46
N ALA A 78 -2.60 -7.63 -7.93
CA ALA A 78 -1.42 -8.40 -8.31
C ALA A 78 -1.56 -9.89 -7.96
N ILE A 79 -2.16 -10.24 -6.81
CA ILE A 79 -2.44 -11.63 -6.46
C ILE A 79 -3.41 -12.26 -7.47
N HIS A 80 -4.46 -11.55 -7.86
CA HIS A 80 -5.43 -12.06 -8.85
C HIS A 80 -4.80 -12.26 -10.23
N GLU A 81 -3.88 -11.39 -10.64
CA GLU A 81 -3.19 -11.49 -11.92
C GLU A 81 -2.13 -12.60 -11.94
N PHE A 82 -1.21 -12.60 -10.97
CA PHE A 82 -0.03 -13.49 -11.00
C PHE A 82 -0.25 -14.81 -10.26
N ALA A 83 -1.15 -14.85 -9.27
CA ALA A 83 -1.36 -16.02 -8.42
C ALA A 83 -2.85 -16.27 -8.10
N PRO A 84 -3.73 -16.46 -9.11
CA PRO A 84 -5.18 -16.54 -8.91
C PRO A 84 -5.67 -17.73 -8.06
N LYS A 85 -4.81 -18.72 -7.80
CA LYS A 85 -5.11 -19.85 -6.90
C LYS A 85 -4.46 -19.69 -5.51
N ALA A 86 -3.84 -18.55 -5.23
CA ALA A 86 -3.27 -18.27 -3.93
C ALA A 86 -4.37 -18.00 -2.91
N PHE A 87 -4.15 -18.48 -1.70
CA PHE A 87 -4.90 -18.05 -0.54
C PHE A 87 -4.16 -16.88 0.10
N TYR A 88 -4.87 -15.83 0.52
CA TYR A 88 -4.25 -14.73 1.25
C TYR A 88 -5.07 -14.27 2.44
N SER A 89 -4.40 -13.70 3.43
CA SER A 89 -5.02 -13.09 4.61
C SER A 89 -4.41 -11.73 4.87
N VAL A 90 -5.25 -10.77 5.26
CA VAL A 90 -4.83 -9.43 5.67
C VAL A 90 -4.97 -9.31 7.19
N GLU A 91 -3.89 -8.95 7.86
CA GLU A 91 -3.84 -8.72 9.30
C GLU A 91 -3.48 -7.26 9.59
N ASP A 92 -4.14 -6.67 10.59
CA ASP A 92 -3.84 -5.31 11.02
C ASP A 92 -2.62 -5.26 11.95
N ILE A 93 -1.65 -4.42 11.60
CA ILE A 93 -0.46 -4.22 12.41
C ILE A 93 -0.69 -3.02 13.34
N ARG A 94 -0.73 -3.27 14.66
CA ARG A 94 -0.91 -2.20 15.66
C ARG A 94 0.39 -1.48 16.01
N ARG A 95 1.52 -2.17 15.92
CA ARG A 95 2.86 -1.61 16.15
C ARG A 95 3.88 -2.32 15.25
N ALA A 96 4.81 -1.55 14.70
CA ALA A 96 5.99 -2.05 14.00
C ALA A 96 7.19 -1.19 14.41
N ALA A 97 8.34 -1.80 14.65
CA ALA A 97 9.60 -1.10 14.82
C ALA A 97 10.35 -1.17 13.49
N GLU A 98 10.35 -0.06 12.74
CA GLU A 98 11.00 0.17 11.43
C GLU A 98 10.79 -0.90 10.33
N GLY A 99 10.66 -0.45 9.07
CA GLY A 99 10.45 -1.34 7.93
C GLY A 99 10.74 -0.66 6.61
N THR A 100 10.95 -1.46 5.55
CA THR A 100 11.10 -0.96 4.18
C THR A 100 9.71 -0.69 3.60
N PHE A 101 9.38 0.59 3.42
CA PHE A 101 8.11 1.02 2.84
C PHE A 101 8.33 1.64 1.46
N PRO A 102 7.36 1.52 0.53
CA PRO A 102 7.46 2.17 -0.75
C PRO A 102 7.57 3.68 -0.56
N ILE A 103 8.60 4.27 -1.15
CA ILE A 103 8.81 5.71 -1.19
C ILE A 103 7.72 6.27 -2.10
N VAL A 104 6.66 6.81 -1.51
CA VAL A 104 5.65 7.55 -2.26
C VAL A 104 6.32 8.84 -2.69
N ALA A 105 6.58 9.02 -3.99
CA ALA A 105 7.07 10.28 -4.52
C ALA A 105 6.05 11.39 -4.18
N SER A 106 6.37 12.24 -3.20
CA SER A 106 5.54 13.37 -2.82
C SER A 106 5.62 14.42 -3.92
N SER A 107 4.58 14.56 -4.73
CA SER A 107 4.42 15.71 -5.61
C SER A 107 3.83 16.86 -4.81
N THR A 108 4.62 17.88 -4.47
CA THR A 108 4.13 19.23 -4.11
C THR A 108 5.31 20.23 -3.95
N PRO A 109 5.11 21.57 -4.10
CA PRO A 109 3.83 22.25 -4.26
C PRO A 109 3.73 23.31 -5.38
N PHE A 110 2.46 23.61 -5.65
CA PHE A 110 1.91 24.77 -6.34
C PHE A 110 2.75 26.05 -6.15
N ARG A 111 3.34 26.56 -7.24
CA ARG A 111 3.94 27.91 -7.26
C ARG A 111 2.83 28.94 -7.39
N LEU A 112 2.45 29.55 -6.26
CA LEU A 112 1.60 30.75 -6.28
C LEU A 112 2.44 31.94 -6.76
N ASN A 113 2.24 32.34 -8.02
CA ASN A 113 2.92 33.49 -8.60
C ASN A 113 2.34 34.79 -8.02
N ARG A 114 3.03 35.44 -7.07
CA ARG A 114 2.72 36.80 -6.63
C ARG A 114 3.29 37.80 -7.65
N GLY A 115 2.49 38.13 -8.66
CA GLY A 115 2.74 39.26 -9.54
C GLY A 115 2.38 40.57 -8.85
N SER A 116 3.39 41.28 -8.35
CA SER A 116 3.32 42.72 -8.05
C SER A 116 3.07 43.49 -9.36
N ARG A 117 1.98 44.26 -9.42
CA ARG A 117 1.82 45.34 -10.40
C ARG A 117 1.71 46.67 -9.66
N ARG A 118 2.84 47.36 -9.58
CA ARG A 118 2.94 48.82 -9.43
C ARG A 118 2.62 49.50 -10.76
N GLY A 119 2.01 50.68 -10.71
CA GLY A 119 1.87 51.67 -11.78
C GLY A 119 0.40 52.02 -12.03
N LYS A 120 -0.06 53.27 -11.99
CA LYS A 120 0.59 54.60 -12.01
C LYS A 120 0.09 55.47 -10.85
#